data_AF-A0A933MI59-F1
#
_entry.id   AF-A0A933MI59-F1
#
_cell.length_a   1.000
_cell.length_b   1.000
_cell.length_c   1.000
_cell.angle_alpha   90.00
_cell.angle_beta   90.00
_cell.angle_gamma   90.00
#
_symmetry.space_group_name_H-M   'P 1'
#
loop_
_entity.id
_entity.type
_entity.pdbx_description
1 polymer ?
#
loop_
_entity_poly.entity_id
_entity_poly.type
_entity_poly.pdbx_seq_one_letter_code
_entity_poly.pdbx_strand_id
1 'polypeptide(L)'
;MKKPSAKNQLIHIILIFILGILAYSNTFNVPFHFDDASNIVENPIIKDLQYFSEPSNAKAFPMYNTFKNRFIGFLTFALNYRLHGFDVTGYHAVNLAIHIINALLVYWLVLLTLRTAFFSVKCQVS
;
A
#
# COMPACT_ATOMS: atom_id res chain seq x y z
N MET A 1 -22.64 12.06 21.13
CA MET A 1 -21.64 10.96 21.10
C MET A 1 -20.51 11.24 22.09
N LYS A 2 -20.22 10.32 23.03
CA LYS A 2 -18.97 10.39 23.82
C LYS A 2 -17.79 10.27 22.85
N LYS A 3 -16.81 11.18 22.93
CA LYS A 3 -15.54 10.99 22.22
C LYS A 3 -14.96 9.64 22.64
N PRO A 4 -14.55 8.77 21.69
CA PRO A 4 -13.87 7.54 22.06
C PRO A 4 -12.62 7.89 22.88
N SER A 5 -12.46 7.23 24.03
CA SER A 5 -11.26 7.39 24.87
C SER A 5 -10.01 7.04 24.06
N ALA A 6 -8.91 7.76 24.29
CA ALA A 6 -7.62 7.47 23.69
C ALA A 6 -7.20 5.99 23.90
N LYS A 7 -7.60 5.41 25.03
CA LYS A 7 -7.39 3.98 25.33
C LYS A 7 -8.13 3.06 24.34
N ASN A 8 -9.38 3.38 23.99
CA ASN A 8 -10.18 2.58 23.07
C ASN A 8 -9.65 2.71 21.63
N GLN A 9 -9.19 3.91 21.25
CA GLN A 9 -8.55 4.12 19.95
C GLN A 9 -7.25 3.33 19.80
N LEU A 10 -6.43 3.29 20.85
CA LEU A 10 -5.21 2.48 20.87
C LEU A 10 -5.51 0.98 20.68
N ILE A 11 -6.55 0.45 21.35
CA ILE A 11 -6.97 -0.95 21.18
C ILE A 11 -7.35 -1.23 19.72
N HIS A 12 -8.14 -0.36 19.08
CA HIS A 12 -8.52 -0.55 17.68
C HIS A 12 -7.31 -0.52 16.73
N ILE A 13 -6.36 0.39 16.96
CA ILE A 13 -5.13 0.49 16.16
C ILE A 13 -4.30 -0.79 16.29
N ILE A 14 -4.10 -1.28 17.52
CA ILE A 14 -3.37 -2.54 17.77
C ILE A 14 -4.09 -3.71 17.11
N LEU A 15 -5.42 -3.77 17.22
CA LEU A 15 -6.21 -4.83 16.61
C LEU A 15 -6.06 -4.84 15.08
N ILE A 16 -6.17 -3.67 14.43
CA ILE A 16 -5.97 -3.53 12.98
C ILE A 16 -4.57 -4.00 12.58
N PHE A 17 -3.56 -3.62 13.35
CA PHE A 17 -2.17 -4.00 13.10
C PHE A 17 -1.98 -5.53 13.18
N ILE A 18 -2.45 -6.17 14.26
CA ILE A 18 -2.35 -7.62 14.47
C ILE A 18 -3.10 -8.38 13.38
N LEU A 19 -4.34 -7.98 13.09
CA LEU A 19 -5.15 -8.63 12.05
C LEU A 19 -4.51 -8.47 10.67
N GLY A 20 -3.91 -7.31 10.38
CA GLY A 20 -3.14 -7.09 9.16
C GLY A 20 -1.97 -8.07 9.03
N ILE A 21 -1.15 -8.20 10.08
CA ILE A 21 -0.04 -9.18 10.10
C ILE A 21 -0.56 -10.60 9.90
N LEU A 22 -1.59 -11.01 10.64
CA LEU A 22 -2.11 -12.38 10.55
C LEU A 22 -2.64 -12.69 9.15
N ALA A 23 -3.41 -11.77 8.56
CA ALA A 23 -4.01 -11.94 7.24
C ALA A 23 -2.95 -12.09 6.12
N TYR A 24 -1.81 -11.41 6.24
CA TYR A 24 -0.74 -11.43 5.25
C TYR A 24 0.46 -12.29 5.64
N SER A 25 0.45 -12.92 6.82
CA SER A 25 1.59 -13.71 7.33
C SER A 25 2.04 -14.80 6.36
N ASN A 26 1.08 -15.43 5.66
CA ASN A 26 1.36 -16.49 4.70
C ASN A 26 1.96 -16.01 3.37
N THR A 27 1.91 -14.70 3.06
CA THR A 27 2.39 -14.19 1.77
C THR A 27 3.91 -14.17 1.67
N PHE A 28 4.63 -14.14 2.80
CA PHE A 28 6.09 -14.08 2.84
C PHE A 28 6.78 -15.33 2.26
N ASN A 29 6.07 -16.45 2.11
CA ASN A 29 6.59 -17.67 1.50
C ASN A 29 6.25 -17.79 0.00
N VAL A 30 5.57 -16.80 -0.58
CA VAL A 30 5.11 -16.83 -1.97
C VAL A 30 6.13 -16.10 -2.86
N PRO A 31 6.67 -16.76 -3.91
CA PRO A 31 7.60 -16.14 -4.85
C PRO A 31 6.89 -15.18 -5.81
N PHE A 32 7.67 -14.46 -6.63
CA PHE A 32 7.11 -13.72 -7.78
C PHE A 32 6.32 -14.67 -8.68
N HIS A 33 5.08 -14.30 -9.01
CA HIS A 33 4.21 -15.13 -9.84
C HIS A 33 3.31 -14.27 -10.74
N PHE A 34 2.73 -14.88 -11.77
CA PHE A 34 1.84 -14.19 -12.72
C PHE A 34 2.45 -12.93 -13.33
N ASP A 35 1.85 -11.77 -13.09
CA ASP A 35 2.24 -10.49 -13.65
C ASP A 35 3.47 -9.88 -12.97
N ASP A 36 3.96 -10.43 -11.85
CA ASP A 36 5.23 -10.02 -11.25
C ASP A 36 6.41 -10.25 -12.19
N ALA A 37 6.35 -11.31 -13.01
CA ALA A 37 7.41 -11.62 -13.96
C ALA A 37 7.63 -10.46 -14.94
N SER A 38 6.56 -10.01 -15.61
CA SER A 38 6.63 -8.94 -16.61
C SER A 38 6.70 -7.54 -16.00
N ASN A 39 6.15 -7.31 -14.80
CA ASN A 39 6.18 -6.00 -14.15
C ASN A 39 7.48 -5.74 -13.37
N ILE A 40 8.12 -6.79 -12.83
CA ILE A 40 9.27 -6.67 -11.92
C ILE A 40 10.49 -7.40 -12.50
N VAL A 41 10.44 -8.73 -12.62
CA VAL A 41 11.63 -9.55 -12.90
C VAL A 41 12.26 -9.23 -14.26
N GLU A 42 11.44 -9.22 -15.30
CA GLU A 42 11.84 -9.02 -16.69
C GLU A 42 11.90 -7.53 -17.08
N ASN A 43 11.30 -6.66 -16.27
CA ASN A 43 11.12 -5.27 -16.62
C ASN A 43 12.41 -4.44 -16.42
N PRO A 44 13.03 -3.93 -17.49
CA PRO A 44 14.24 -3.11 -17.36
C PRO A 44 13.95 -1.73 -16.74
N ILE A 45 12.72 -1.23 -16.84
CA ILE A 45 12.34 0.10 -16.34
C ILE A 45 12.57 0.22 -14.84
N ILE A 46 12.29 -0.85 -14.07
CA ILE A 46 12.43 -0.80 -12.61
C ILE A 46 13.88 -0.93 -12.13
N LYS A 47 14.80 -1.35 -13.00
CA LYS A 47 16.20 -1.60 -12.66
C LYS A 47 17.02 -0.32 -12.65
N ASP A 48 16.48 0.75 -13.24
CA ASP A 48 17.15 2.04 -13.34
C ASP A 48 16.20 3.20 -13.01
N LEU A 49 16.55 3.95 -11.97
CA LEU A 49 15.77 5.10 -11.51
C LEU A 49 15.78 6.27 -12.52
N GLN A 50 16.71 6.29 -13.48
CA GLN A 50 16.77 7.34 -14.50
C GLN A 50 15.47 7.44 -15.31
N TYR A 51 14.77 6.31 -15.52
CA TYR A 51 13.50 6.28 -16.24
C TYR A 51 12.35 6.94 -15.48
N PHE A 52 12.50 7.18 -14.18
CA PHE A 52 11.51 7.89 -13.38
C PHE A 52 11.74 9.40 -13.39
N SER A 53 12.99 9.84 -13.52
CA SER A 53 13.35 11.25 -13.75
C SER A 53 13.10 11.69 -15.20
N GLU A 54 13.36 10.81 -16.17
CA GLU A 54 13.12 11.07 -17.60
C GLU A 54 12.35 9.92 -18.27
N PRO A 55 11.01 9.86 -18.08
CA PRO A 55 10.17 8.76 -18.56
C PRO A 55 10.22 8.53 -20.07
N SER A 56 10.50 9.57 -20.86
CA SER A 56 10.64 9.45 -22.32
C SER A 56 11.70 8.46 -22.76
N ASN A 57 12.74 8.23 -21.95
CA ASN A 57 13.82 7.29 -22.26
C ASN A 57 13.38 5.83 -22.15
N ALA A 58 12.25 5.56 -21.48
CA ALA A 58 11.69 4.22 -21.35
C ALA A 58 10.75 3.83 -22.51
N LYS A 59 10.49 4.71 -23.49
CA LYS A 59 9.54 4.49 -24.60
C LYS A 59 9.79 3.23 -25.42
N ALA A 60 11.05 2.80 -25.52
CA ALA A 60 11.44 1.62 -26.27
C ALA A 60 11.08 0.30 -25.56
N PHE A 61 10.74 0.34 -24.27
CA PHE A 61 10.46 -0.87 -23.51
C PHE A 61 8.99 -1.31 -23.61
N PRO A 62 8.72 -2.63 -23.68
CA PRO A 62 7.36 -3.16 -23.81
C PRO A 62 6.40 -2.69 -22.70
N MET A 63 6.91 -2.52 -21.49
CA MET A 63 6.13 -2.12 -20.32
C MET A 63 5.90 -0.60 -20.20
N TYR A 64 6.33 0.21 -21.16
CA TYR A 64 6.24 1.67 -21.09
C TYR A 64 4.82 2.20 -20.86
N ASN A 65 3.83 1.65 -21.56
CA ASN A 65 2.43 2.10 -21.41
C ASN A 65 1.89 1.80 -20.00
N THR A 66 2.19 0.62 -19.46
CA THR A 66 1.81 0.22 -18.10
C THR A 66 2.55 1.07 -17.07
N PHE A 67 3.85 1.28 -17.26
CA PHE A 67 4.69 2.15 -16.44
C PHE A 67 4.10 3.56 -16.35
N LYS A 68 3.71 4.16 -17.47
CA LYS A 68 3.08 5.49 -17.51
C LYS A 68 1.76 5.52 -16.72
N ASN A 69 0.93 4.49 -16.86
CA ASN A 69 -0.37 4.43 -16.17
C ASN A 69 -0.24 4.09 -14.67
N ARG A 70 0.84 3.42 -14.27
CA ARG A 70 1.11 2.95 -12.90
C ARG A 70 2.42 3.52 -12.36
N PHE A 71 2.73 4.78 -12.67
CA PHE A 71 4.03 5.40 -12.39
C PHE A 71 4.46 5.24 -10.93
N ILE A 72 3.56 5.55 -9.99
CA ILE A 72 3.83 5.41 -8.56
C ILE A 72 4.05 3.94 -8.15
N GLY A 73 3.29 3.01 -8.72
CA GLY A 73 3.48 1.58 -8.45
C GLY A 73 4.83 1.07 -8.95
N PHE A 74 5.22 1.46 -10.17
CA PHE A 74 6.52 1.11 -10.73
C PHE A 74 7.67 1.75 -9.97
N LEU A 75 7.47 2.97 -9.45
CA LEU A 75 8.46 3.65 -8.63
C LEU A 75 8.68 2.89 -7.32
N THR A 76 7.60 2.44 -6.67
CA THR A 76 7.70 1.58 -5.50
C THR A 76 8.43 0.28 -5.81
N PHE A 77 8.17 -0.35 -6.98
CA PHE A 77 8.92 -1.54 -7.40
C PHE A 77 10.40 -1.26 -7.67
N ALA A 78 10.75 -0.13 -8.28
CA ALA A 78 12.13 0.25 -8.53
C ALA A 78 12.89 0.55 -7.22
N LEU A 79 12.23 1.20 -6.26
CA LEU A 79 12.78 1.42 -4.92
C LEU A 79 12.95 0.10 -4.16
N ASN A 80 11.97 -0.80 -4.22
CA ASN A 80 12.09 -2.14 -3.65
C ASN A 80 13.27 -2.90 -4.26
N TYR A 81 13.41 -2.86 -5.59
CA TYR A 81 14.52 -3.48 -6.29
C TYR A 81 15.87 -2.89 -5.89
N ARG A 82 15.94 -1.56 -5.70
CA ARG A 82 17.16 -0.88 -5.28
C ARG A 82 17.61 -1.27 -3.87
N LEU A 83 16.66 -1.54 -2.97
CA LEU A 83 16.93 -1.88 -1.57
C LEU A 83 17.12 -3.38 -1.33
N HIS A 84 16.33 -4.22 -2.00
CA HIS A 84 16.23 -5.66 -1.72
C HIS A 84 16.57 -6.54 -2.93
N GLY A 85 16.84 -5.96 -4.10
CA GLY A 85 17.06 -6.74 -5.32
C GLY A 85 15.82 -7.56 -5.68
N PHE A 86 16.00 -8.86 -5.88
CA PHE A 86 14.90 -9.81 -6.13
C PHE A 86 14.47 -10.58 -4.87
N ASP A 87 14.86 -10.16 -3.67
CA ASP A 87 14.33 -10.73 -2.45
C ASP A 87 12.87 -10.32 -2.24
N VAL A 88 11.96 -11.24 -2.56
CA VAL A 88 10.50 -11.07 -2.49
C VAL A 88 10.02 -10.70 -1.09
N THR A 89 10.76 -11.11 -0.05
CA THR A 89 10.44 -10.82 1.36
C THR A 89 10.33 -9.32 1.60
N GLY A 90 11.24 -8.53 1.01
CA GLY A 90 11.23 -7.07 1.12
C GLY A 90 10.00 -6.44 0.45
N TYR A 91 9.58 -6.97 -0.70
CA TYR A 91 8.38 -6.52 -1.40
C TYR A 91 7.12 -6.80 -0.57
N HIS A 92 7.01 -8.00 0.02
CA HIS A 92 5.90 -8.36 0.90
C HIS A 92 5.85 -7.50 2.16
N ALA A 93 7.00 -7.19 2.76
CA ALA A 93 7.09 -6.31 3.93
C ALA A 93 6.58 -4.90 3.61
N VAL A 94 7.00 -4.32 2.49
CA VAL A 94 6.56 -2.99 2.06
C VAL A 94 5.07 -2.98 1.72
N ASN A 95 4.58 -4.00 1.01
CA ASN A 95 3.15 -4.14 0.71
C ASN A 95 2.31 -4.26 1.99
N LEU A 96 2.74 -5.08 2.96
CA LEU A 96 2.08 -5.21 4.25
C LEU A 96 2.03 -3.88 5.01
N ALA A 97 3.13 -3.12 5.02
CA ALA A 97 3.16 -1.80 5.63
C ALA A 97 2.15 -0.84 4.97
N ILE A 98 2.09 -0.82 3.63
CA ILE A 98 1.12 -0.02 2.88
C ILE A 98 -0.32 -0.43 3.23
N HIS A 99 -0.61 -1.73 3.31
CA HIS A 99 -1.94 -2.23 3.69
C HIS A 99 -2.34 -1.81 5.09
N ILE A 100 -1.44 -1.91 6.07
CA ILE A 100 -1.68 -1.48 7.45
C ILE A 100 -1.94 0.02 7.51
N ILE A 101 -1.10 0.83 6.85
CA ILE A 101 -1.28 2.29 6.79
C ILE A 101 -2.63 2.63 6.18
N ASN A 102 -3.01 2.01 5.06
CA ASN A 102 -4.29 2.23 4.42
C ASN A 102 -5.47 1.84 5.33
N ALA A 103 -5.38 0.71 6.04
CA ALA A 103 -6.42 0.30 6.99
C ALA A 103 -6.59 1.32 8.14
N LEU A 104 -5.48 1.88 8.65
CA LEU A 104 -5.51 2.93 9.66
C LEU A 104 -6.09 4.24 9.11
N LEU A 105 -5.77 4.61 7.88
CA LEU A 105 -6.35 5.78 7.21
C LEU A 105 -7.85 5.62 7.00
N VAL A 106 -8.32 4.44 6.59
CA VAL A 106 -9.75 4.13 6.47
C VAL A 106 -10.44 4.20 7.83
N TYR A 107 -9.84 3.62 8.87
CA TYR A 107 -10.36 3.74 10.23
C TYR A 107 -10.48 5.21 10.66
N TRP A 108 -9.46 6.02 10.38
CA TRP A 108 -9.50 7.45 10.68
C TRP A 108 -10.57 8.19 9.88
N LEU A 109 -10.72 7.88 8.59
CA LEU A 109 -11.76 8.44 7.73
C LEU A 109 -13.16 8.13 8.30
N VAL A 110 -13.42 6.89 8.71
CA VAL A 110 -14.69 6.49 9.33
C VAL A 110 -14.97 7.31 10.59
N LEU A 111 -13.95 7.51 11.45
CA LEU A 111 -14.10 8.34 12.63
C LEU A 111 -14.42 9.80 12.29
N LEU A 112 -13.82 10.35 11.23
CA LEU A 112 -14.11 11.70 10.76
C LEU A 112 -15.53 11.81 10.21
N THR A 113 -15.97 10.85 9.38
CA THR A 113 -17.31 10.81 8.82
C THR A 113 -18.38 10.75 9.90
N LEU A 114 -18.20 9.90 10.91
CA LEU A 114 -19.14 9.78 12.04
C LEU A 114 -19.18 11.01 12.96
N ARG A 115 -18.19 11.92 12.86
CA ARG A 115 -18.18 13.19 13.60
C ARG A 115 -18.87 14.34 12.86
N THR A 116 -19.27 14.14 11.61
CA THR A 116 -19.98 15.18 10.85
C THR A 116 -21.35 15.47 11.45
N ALA A 117 -21.82 16.71 11.33
CA ALA A 117 -23.08 17.15 11.92
C ALA A 117 -24.29 16.30 11.49
N PHE A 118 -24.30 15.82 10.25
CA PHE A 118 -25.37 14.96 9.72
C PHE A 118 -25.57 13.68 10.56
N PHE A 119 -24.49 12.97 10.89
CA PHE A 119 -24.54 11.76 11.71
C PHE A 119 -24.62 12.06 13.21
N SER A 120 -24.10 13.21 13.65
CA SER A 120 -24.20 13.62 15.06
C SER A 120 -25.62 14.04 15.46
N VAL A 121 -26.39 14.69 14.57
CA VAL A 121 -27.74 15.20 14.87
C VAL A 121 -28.77 14.07 14.92
N LYS A 122 -28.75 13.10 13.99
CA LYS A 122 -29.72 11.98 13.99
C LYS A 122 -29.67 11.12 15.25
N CYS A 123 -28.50 11.01 15.88
CA CYS A 123 -28.33 10.21 17.11
C CYS A 123 -28.85 10.92 18.38
N GLN A 124 -29.27 12.18 18.31
CA GLN A 124 -29.85 12.92 19.46
C GLN A 124 -31.39 13.00 19.43
N VAL A 125 -32.03 12.60 18.32
CA VAL A 125 -33.48 12.74 18.12
C VAL A 125 -34.18 11.35 18.15
N SER A 126 -33.43 10.28 18.43
CA SER A 126 -33.93 8.92 18.70
C SER A 126 -33.58 8.50 20.12
#